data_AF-A0A8T7KAY2-F1
#
_entry.id   AF-A0A8T7KAY2-F1
#
_cell.length_a   1.000
_cell.length_b   1.000
_cell.length_c   1.000
_cell.angle_alpha   90.00
_cell.angle_beta   90.00
_cell.angle_gamma   90.00
#
_symmetry.space_group_name_H-M   'P 1'
#
loop_
_entity.id
_entity.type
_entity.pdbx_description
1 polymer ?
#
loop_
_entity_poly.entity_id
_entity_poly.type
_entity_poly.pdbx_seq_one_letter_code
_entity_poly.pdbx_strand_id
1 'polypeptide(L)'
;MQAKLTDQKLALTYPCEWAYVLIGTSEADLRSAIATIVARKRHTVTLSHLSEKGNYLSLKVFVVVHSDEERTSIYHAFHNHPATKLVL
;
A
#
# COMPACT_ATOMS: atom_id res chain seq x y z
N MET A 1 27.36 -29.37 6.08
CA MET A 1 26.74 -29.20 4.74
C MET A 1 26.01 -27.87 4.76
N GLN A 2 26.57 -26.82 4.15
CA GLN A 2 26.00 -25.46 4.20
C GLN A 2 24.78 -25.38 3.27
N ALA A 3 23.64 -24.91 3.78
CA ALA A 3 22.49 -24.58 2.97
C ALA A 3 22.75 -23.25 2.25
N LYS A 4 22.86 -23.28 0.92
CA LYS A 4 22.83 -22.08 0.08
C LYS A 4 21.44 -21.47 0.19
N LEU A 5 21.31 -20.27 0.76
CA LEU A 5 20.15 -19.42 0.51
C LEU A 5 20.25 -18.94 -0.94
N THR A 6 19.64 -19.66 -1.86
CA THR A 6 19.45 -19.16 -3.22
C THR A 6 18.49 -17.99 -3.17
N ASP A 7 18.92 -16.82 -3.67
CA ASP A 7 18.10 -15.68 -4.09
C ASP A 7 17.04 -16.12 -5.13
N GLN A 8 16.07 -16.92 -4.73
CA GLN A 8 14.87 -17.16 -5.52
C GLN A 8 14.04 -15.88 -5.46
N LYS A 9 14.30 -14.98 -6.42
CA LYS A 9 13.38 -13.87 -6.72
C LYS A 9 12.01 -14.49 -6.98
N LEU A 10 11.07 -14.30 -6.06
CA LEU A 10 9.69 -14.76 -6.22
C LEU A 10 9.19 -14.22 -7.58
N ALA A 11 8.88 -15.13 -8.51
CA ALA A 11 8.22 -14.76 -9.75
C ALA A 11 6.76 -14.46 -9.41
N LEU A 12 6.41 -13.18 -9.33
CA LEU A 12 5.03 -12.75 -9.18
C LEU A 12 4.30 -12.93 -10.51
N THR A 13 3.16 -13.63 -10.48
CA THR A 13 2.26 -13.73 -11.62
C THR A 13 1.31 -12.54 -11.59
N TYR A 14 1.31 -11.76 -12.67
CA TYR A 14 0.45 -10.59 -12.83
C TYR A 14 -0.72 -10.87 -13.78
N PRO A 15 -1.86 -10.17 -13.63
CA PRO A 15 -2.15 -9.23 -12.56
C PRO A 15 -2.38 -9.93 -11.22
N CYS A 16 -1.99 -9.27 -10.14
CA CYS A 16 -2.23 -9.76 -8.78
C CYS A 16 -2.77 -8.63 -7.89
N GLU A 17 -3.48 -9.02 -6.83
CA GLU A 17 -3.89 -8.08 -5.80
C GLU A 17 -2.72 -7.81 -4.85
N TRP A 18 -2.38 -6.54 -4.69
CA TRP A 18 -1.34 -6.07 -3.77
C TRP A 18 -1.95 -5.24 -2.66
N ALA A 19 -1.51 -5.47 -1.42
CA ALA A 19 -1.96 -4.72 -0.26
C ALA A 19 -0.92 -3.69 0.15
N TYR A 20 -1.37 -2.45 0.41
CA TYR A 20 -0.61 -1.41 1.09
C TYR A 20 -1.30 -1.05 2.39
N VAL A 21 -0.54 -0.77 3.44
CA VAL A 21 -1.08 -0.19 4.67
C VAL A 21 -0.60 1.25 4.77
N LEU A 22 -1.53 2.19 4.67
CA LEU A 22 -1.27 3.61 4.80
C LEU A 22 -1.55 4.03 6.23
N ILE A 23 -0.56 4.62 6.90
CA ILE A 23 -0.68 5.17 8.24
C ILE A 23 -0.67 6.69 8.15
N GLY A 24 -1.63 7.33 8.81
CA GLY A 24 -1.77 8.78 8.84
C GLY A 24 -2.61 9.23 10.01
N THR A 25 -2.97 10.52 10.03
CA THR A 25 -3.69 11.15 11.15
C THR A 25 -5.13 11.53 10.79
N SER A 26 -5.51 11.46 9.51
CA SER A 26 -6.82 11.87 8.98
C SER A 26 -7.30 10.85 7.96
N GLU A 27 -8.46 10.22 8.24
CA GLU A 27 -9.02 9.19 7.36
C GLU A 27 -9.49 9.80 6.04
N ALA A 28 -10.08 10.99 6.09
CA ALA A 28 -10.53 11.72 4.91
C ALA A 28 -9.37 12.03 3.96
N ASP A 29 -8.24 12.51 4.49
CA ASP A 29 -7.07 12.85 3.67
C ASP A 29 -6.41 11.61 3.07
N LEU A 30 -6.33 10.51 3.83
CA LEU A 30 -5.84 9.24 3.30
C LEU A 30 -6.76 8.68 2.22
N ARG A 31 -8.09 8.72 2.41
CA ARG A 31 -9.04 8.30 1.38
C ARG A 31 -8.95 9.16 0.12
N SER A 32 -8.74 10.47 0.27
CA SER A 32 -8.51 11.38 -0.86
C SER A 32 -7.19 11.05 -1.60
N ALA A 33 -6.12 10.76 -0.86
CA ALA A 33 -4.85 10.31 -1.42
C ALA A 33 -5.01 9.02 -2.23
N ILE A 34 -5.73 8.02 -1.68
CA ILE A 34 -6.03 6.76 -2.37
C ILE A 34 -6.82 7.00 -3.64
N ALA A 35 -7.89 7.80 -3.58
CA ALA A 35 -8.70 8.12 -4.75
C ALA A 35 -7.89 8.83 -5.85
N THR A 36 -6.91 9.65 -5.47
CA THR A 36 -6.04 10.37 -6.43
C THR A 36 -4.97 9.46 -7.04
N ILE A 37 -4.28 8.68 -6.22
CA ILE A 37 -3.13 7.85 -6.64
C ILE A 37 -3.58 6.59 -7.38
N VAL A 38 -4.59 5.91 -6.86
CA VAL A 38 -5.12 4.66 -7.44
C VAL A 38 -6.16 4.96 -8.53
N ALA A 39 -6.78 6.14 -8.47
CA ALA A 39 -7.68 6.67 -9.49
C ALA A 39 -8.78 5.67 -9.90
N ARG A 40 -8.82 5.30 -11.18
CA ARG A 40 -9.83 4.40 -11.76
C ARG A 40 -9.50 2.91 -11.60
N LYS A 41 -8.38 2.54 -10.96
CA LYS A 41 -8.03 1.13 -10.77
C LYS A 41 -9.00 0.48 -9.79
N ARG A 42 -9.29 -0.80 -9.99
CA ARG A 42 -10.07 -1.59 -9.05
C ARG A 42 -9.30 -1.71 -7.73
N HIS A 43 -9.90 -1.20 -6.67
CA HIS A 43 -9.31 -1.26 -5.35
C HIS A 43 -10.38 -1.38 -4.26
N THR A 44 -9.96 -1.89 -3.11
CA THR A 44 -10.78 -1.88 -1.89
C THR A 44 -10.00 -1.21 -0.77
N VAL A 45 -10.71 -0.51 0.12
CA VAL A 45 -10.12 0.21 1.25
C VAL A 45 -10.84 -0.18 2.52
N THR A 46 -10.09 -0.63 3.52
CA THR A 46 -10.62 -0.97 4.84
C THR A 46 -9.87 -0.21 5.93
N LEU A 47 -10.59 0.31 6.91
CA LEU A 47 -9.99 0.84 8.13
C LEU A 47 -9.48 -0.36 8.94
N SER A 48 -8.16 -0.42 9.17
CA SER A 48 -7.52 -1.56 9.83
C SER A 48 -7.15 -1.31 11.28
N HIS A 49 -6.90 -0.05 11.67
CA HIS A 49 -6.55 0.28 13.05
C HIS A 49 -6.82 1.74 13.36
N LEU A 50 -7.24 2.00 14.60
CA LEU A 50 -7.25 3.31 15.23
C LEU A 50 -6.33 3.22 16.45
N SER A 51 -5.35 4.10 16.54
CA SER A 51 -4.47 4.15 17.72
C SER A 51 -5.26 4.48 18.98
N GLU A 52 -4.82 3.97 20.13
CA GLU A 52 -5.50 4.13 21.42
C GLU A 52 -5.73 5.60 21.81
N LYS A 53 -4.86 6.51 21.33
CA LYS A 53 -4.95 7.96 21.58
C LYS A 53 -5.64 8.74 20.46
N GLY A 54 -6.08 8.07 19.38
CA GLY A 54 -6.73 8.69 18.22
C GLY A 54 -5.83 9.52 17.31
N ASN A 55 -4.52 9.61 17.60
CA ASN A 55 -3.58 10.43 16.81
C ASN A 55 -3.26 9.83 15.45
N TYR A 56 -3.31 8.50 15.35
CA TYR A 56 -3.01 7.76 14.13
C TYR A 56 -4.11 6.76 13.80
N LEU A 57 -4.29 6.51 12.51
CA LEU A 57 -5.10 5.46 11.94
C LEU A 57 -4.37 4.78 10.80
N SER A 58 -4.78 3.57 10.47
CA SER A 58 -4.28 2.85 9.30
C SER A 58 -5.41 2.40 8.38
N LEU A 59 -5.23 2.64 7.09
CA LEU A 59 -6.07 2.11 6.02
C LEU A 59 -5.32 1.02 5.27
N LYS A 60 -5.93 -0.14 5.11
CA LYS A 60 -5.43 -1.17 4.20
C LYS A 60 -6.09 -0.99 2.84
N VAL A 61 -5.26 -0.92 1.81
CA VAL A 61 -5.66 -0.67 0.42
C VAL A 61 -5.22 -1.86 -0.42
N PHE A 62 -6.19 -2.56 -1.00
CA PHE A 62 -5.92 -3.64 -1.95
C PHE A 62 -6.08 -3.10 -3.36
N VAL A 63 -5.07 -3.25 -4.21
CA VAL A 63 -5.06 -2.75 -5.59
C VAL A 63 -4.62 -3.88 -6.52
N VAL A 64 -5.33 -4.06 -7.63
CA VAL A 64 -4.87 -4.97 -8.69
C VAL A 64 -3.75 -4.29 -9.49
N VAL A 65 -2.55 -4.86 -9.44
CA VAL A 65 -1.35 -4.39 -10.18
C VAL A 65 -0.96 -5.36 -11.28
N HIS A 66 -0.39 -4.86 -12.37
CA HIS A 66 -0.06 -5.63 -13.57
C HIS A 66 1.45 -5.77 -13.78
N SER A 67 2.28 -5.09 -12.97
CA SER A 67 3.73 -5.20 -13.01
C SER A 67 4.38 -4.77 -11.70
N ASP A 68 5.65 -5.14 -11.52
CA ASP A 68 6.49 -4.65 -10.41
C ASP A 68 6.67 -3.12 -10.46
N GLU A 69 6.77 -2.55 -11.67
CA GLU A 69 6.91 -1.11 -11.87
C GLU A 69 5.67 -0.37 -11.38
N GLU A 70 4.48 -0.87 -11.73
CA GLU A 70 3.21 -0.30 -11.28
C GLU A 70 3.09 -0.34 -9.75
N ARG A 71 3.39 -1.50 -9.15
CA ARG A 71 3.41 -1.67 -7.70
C ARG A 71 4.35 -0.64 -7.04
N THR A 72 5.56 -0.53 -7.57
CA THR A 72 6.61 0.34 -7.02
C THR A 72 6.25 1.82 -7.20
N SER A 73 5.66 2.19 -8.32
CA SER A 73 5.17 3.54 -8.59
C SER A 73 4.06 3.94 -7.62
N ILE A 74 3.09 3.06 -7.37
CA ILE A 74 2.01 3.29 -6.40
C ILE A 74 2.59 3.45 -4.98
N TYR A 75 3.53 2.58 -4.59
CA TYR A 75 4.21 2.69 -3.31
C TYR A 75 4.87 4.06 -3.14
N HIS A 76 5.67 4.50 -4.11
CA HIS A 76 6.34 5.80 -4.05
C HIS A 76 5.36 6.97 -4.03
N ALA A 77 4.27 6.90 -4.80
CA ALA A 77 3.24 7.92 -4.78
C ALA A 77 2.61 8.04 -3.38
N PHE A 78 2.30 6.93 -2.72
CA PHE A 78 1.79 6.95 -1.34
C PHE A 78 2.83 7.46 -0.35
N HIS A 79 4.07 6.97 -0.45
CA HIS A 79 5.16 7.35 0.45
C HIS A 79 5.44 8.85 0.40
N ASN A 80 5.33 9.47 -0.78
CA ASN A 80 5.60 10.90 -0.97
C ASN A 80 4.36 11.79 -0.75
N HIS A 81 3.18 11.22 -0.51
CA HIS A 81 1.96 11.98 -0.32
C HIS A 81 1.89 12.57 1.10
N PRO A 82 1.58 13.87 1.30
CA PRO A 82 1.69 14.55 2.60
C PRO A 82 0.75 13.99 3.69
N ALA A 83 -0.38 13.39 3.28
CA ALA A 83 -1.33 12.73 4.18
C ALA A 83 -0.78 11.42 4.77
N THR A 84 0.16 10.78 4.08
CA THR A 84 0.75 9.50 4.48
C THR A 84 1.98 9.75 5.34
N LYS A 85 1.99 9.19 6.55
CA LYS A 85 3.16 9.21 7.44
C LYS A 85 4.03 7.98 7.27
N LEU A 86 3.42 6.84 6.92
CA LEU A 86 4.13 5.59 6.65
C LEU A 86 3.32 4.72 5.68
N VAL A 87 4.03 3.94 4.85
CA VAL A 87 3.48 2.89 3.98
C VAL A 87 4.15 1.57 4.34
N LEU A 88 3.34 0.54 4.58
CA LEU A 88 3.79 -0.85 4.79
C LEU A 88 3.26 -1.77 3.68
#